data_AF-A0A2N8PRJ6-F1
#
_entry.id   AF-A0A2N8PRJ6-F1
#
_cell.length_a   1.000
_cell.length_b   1.000
_cell.length_c   1.000
_cell.angle_alpha   90.00
_cell.angle_beta   90.00
_cell.angle_gamma   90.00
#
_symmetry.space_group_name_H-M   'P 1'
#
loop_
_entity.id
_entity.type
_entity.pdbx_description
1 polymer ?
#
loop_
_entity_poly.entity_id
_entity_poly.type
_entity_poly.pdbx_seq_one_letter_code
_entity_poly.pdbx_strand_id
1 'polypeptide(L)'
;MISGIFILLGFYYFYLARKSSTLTSSARTKKIGMFLTKLTVIVPLIALAVFVILFMTILSGRLIERSSHALILLVLWLILTNCYAWILTYSGDKNFLIQTIAAAVCSLICIVLVTPLGRYDLLVYDYIGNFSFVIGFSGLLLFYLSHYFRRPAHL
;
A
#
# COMPACT_ATOMS: atom_id res chain seq x y z
N MET A 1 7.68 1.96 17.67
CA MET A 1 8.64 1.39 16.69
C MET A 1 7.98 1.02 15.36
N ILE A 2 6.86 0.26 15.36
CA ILE A 2 6.22 -0.19 14.10
C ILE A 2 5.71 0.95 13.21
N SER A 3 5.26 2.06 13.81
CA SER A 3 4.81 3.25 13.06
C SER A 3 5.91 3.86 12.20
N GLY A 4 7.17 3.81 12.65
CA GLY A 4 8.32 4.23 11.86
C GLY A 4 8.58 3.31 10.66
N ILE A 5 8.27 2.02 10.79
CA ILE A 5 8.37 1.05 9.68
C ILE A 5 7.36 1.42 8.59
N PHE A 6 6.14 1.85 8.93
CA PHE A 6 5.16 2.27 7.91
C PHE A 6 5.63 3.49 7.13
N ILE A 7 6.21 4.48 7.80
CA ILE A 7 6.74 5.69 7.16
C ILE A 7 7.90 5.30 6.22
N LEU A 8 8.85 4.51 6.71
CA LEU A 8 9.98 4.02 5.90
C LEU A 8 9.51 3.20 4.71
N LEU A 9 8.54 2.32 4.90
CA LEU A 9 7.94 1.50 3.83
C LEU A 9 7.27 2.38 2.78
N GLY A 10 6.55 3.43 3.19
CA GLY A 10 5.91 4.39 2.28
C GLY A 10 6.93 5.13 1.41
N PHE A 11 8.00 5.67 2.01
CA PHE A 11 9.07 6.32 1.26
C PHE A 11 9.85 5.34 0.37
N TYR A 12 10.12 4.14 0.87
CA TYR A 12 10.80 3.11 0.09
C TYR A 12 9.97 2.66 -1.11
N TYR A 13 8.66 2.50 -0.92
CA TYR A 13 7.72 2.25 -2.01
C TYR A 13 7.73 3.40 -3.04
N PHE A 14 7.71 4.66 -2.59
CA PHE A 14 7.79 5.81 -3.49
C PHE A 14 9.08 5.80 -4.32
N TYR A 15 10.22 5.49 -3.70
CA TYR A 15 11.50 5.28 -4.39
C TYR A 15 11.41 4.16 -5.45
N LEU A 16 10.85 3.01 -5.10
CA LEU A 16 10.67 1.90 -6.04
C LEU A 16 9.75 2.26 -7.20
N ALA A 17 8.68 3.01 -6.96
CA ALA A 17 7.80 3.48 -8.00
C ALA A 17 8.53 4.35 -9.02
N ARG A 18 9.36 5.28 -8.54
CA ARG A 18 10.21 6.13 -9.40
C ARG A 18 11.20 5.30 -10.20
N LYS A 19 11.90 4.37 -9.55
CA LYS A 19 12.83 3.44 -10.22
C LYS A 19 12.11 2.57 -11.27
N SER A 20 10.88 2.14 -11.01
CA SER A 20 10.10 1.34 -11.97
C SER A 20 9.81 2.08 -13.28
N SER A 21 9.73 3.42 -13.24
CA SER A 21 9.44 4.25 -14.42
C SER A 21 10.60 4.32 -15.42
N THR A 22 11.83 4.01 -14.98
CA THR A 22 13.02 4.00 -15.84
C THR A 22 13.34 2.61 -16.39
N LEU A 23 12.60 1.58 -15.99
CA LEU A 23 12.87 0.19 -16.38
C LEU A 23 12.06 -0.20 -17.61
N THR A 24 12.68 -0.99 -18.48
CA THR A 24 12.00 -1.65 -19.60
C THR A 24 11.19 -2.83 -19.10
N SER A 25 9.87 -2.79 -19.32
CA SER A 25 8.95 -3.87 -18.98
C SER A 25 9.20 -5.13 -19.82
N SER A 26 9.08 -6.32 -19.24
CA SER A 26 9.08 -7.55 -20.03
C SER A 26 7.82 -7.62 -20.89
N ALA A 27 7.96 -7.93 -22.19
CA ALA A 27 6.85 -7.93 -23.14
C ALA A 27 5.77 -8.99 -22.81
N ARG A 28 6.14 -10.06 -22.11
CA ARG A 28 5.30 -11.25 -21.87
C ARG A 28 4.19 -11.01 -20.85
N THR A 29 4.44 -10.18 -19.83
CA THR A 29 3.54 -9.97 -18.68
C THR A 29 3.09 -8.51 -18.51
N LYS A 30 3.49 -7.61 -19.42
CA LYS A 30 3.14 -6.18 -19.42
C LYS A 30 1.63 -5.93 -19.31
N LYS A 31 0.80 -6.70 -20.05
CA LYS A 31 -0.66 -6.56 -20.03
C LYS A 31 -1.28 -6.89 -18.65
N ILE A 32 -0.84 -7.98 -18.03
CA ILE A 32 -1.33 -8.42 -16.70
C ILE A 32 -0.90 -7.41 -15.63
N GLY A 33 0.36 -7.01 -15.64
CA GLY A 33 0.88 -6.00 -14.71
C GLY A 33 0.18 -4.65 -14.83
N MET A 34 -0.07 -4.18 -16.06
CA MET A 34 -0.84 -2.94 -16.30
C MET A 34 -2.29 -3.05 -15.83
N PHE A 35 -2.94 -4.19 -16.02
CA PHE A 35 -4.29 -4.41 -15.54
C PHE A 35 -4.36 -4.36 -14.01
N LEU A 36 -3.48 -5.09 -13.32
CA LEU A 36 -3.40 -5.08 -11.86
C LEU A 36 -3.11 -3.69 -11.30
N THR A 37 -2.20 -2.94 -11.92
CA THR A 37 -1.90 -1.55 -11.55
C THR A 37 -3.11 -0.62 -11.74
N LYS A 38 -3.93 -0.81 -12.78
CA LYS A 38 -5.17 -0.02 -12.93
C LYS A 38 -6.20 -0.39 -11.87
N LEU A 39 -6.30 -1.68 -11.57
CA LEU A 39 -7.25 -2.22 -10.60
C LEU A 39 -6.94 -1.72 -9.18
N THR A 40 -5.66 -1.63 -8.81
CA THR A 40 -5.23 -1.07 -7.51
C THR A 40 -5.53 0.41 -7.33
N VAL A 41 -5.77 1.18 -8.39
CA VAL A 41 -6.22 2.58 -8.27
C VAL A 41 -7.73 2.65 -7.97
N ILE A 42 -8.51 1.68 -8.44
CA ILE A 42 -9.98 1.68 -8.32
C ILE A 42 -10.44 0.99 -7.03
N VAL A 43 -9.75 -0.09 -6.62
CA VAL A 43 -10.09 -0.88 -5.41
C VAL A 43 -10.23 -0.03 -4.14
N PRO A 44 -9.40 1.00 -3.87
CA PRO A 44 -9.57 1.85 -2.70
C PRO A 44 -10.92 2.55 -2.62
N LEU A 45 -11.50 2.94 -3.75
CA LEU A 45 -12.81 3.60 -3.79
C LEU A 45 -13.93 2.62 -3.41
N ILE A 46 -13.84 1.38 -3.90
CA ILE A 46 -14.79 0.31 -3.57
C ILE A 46 -14.65 -0.07 -2.09
N ALA A 47 -13.41 -0.25 -1.61
CA ALA A 47 -13.13 -0.55 -0.22
C ALA A 47 -13.66 0.55 0.71
N LEU A 48 -13.49 1.82 0.35
CA LEU A 48 -14.03 2.95 1.09
C LEU A 48 -15.55 2.87 1.21
N ALA A 49 -16.27 2.61 0.10
CA ALA A 49 -17.72 2.47 0.11
C ALA A 49 -18.19 1.33 1.04
N VAL A 50 -17.52 0.17 0.97
CA VAL A 50 -17.81 -0.98 1.85
C VAL A 50 -17.53 -0.64 3.32
N PHE A 51 -16.41 0.03 3.61
CA PHE A 51 -16.08 0.45 4.97
C PHE A 51 -17.09 1.45 5.53
N VAL A 52 -17.55 2.42 4.73
CA VAL A 52 -18.59 3.37 5.15
C VAL A 52 -19.86 2.62 5.56
N ILE A 53 -20.32 1.65 4.76
CA ILE A 53 -21.51 0.85 5.08
C ILE A 53 -21.29 0.03 6.36
N LEU A 54 -20.14 -0.63 6.49
CA LEU A 54 -19.78 -1.42 7.66
C LEU A 54 -19.73 -0.58 8.95
N PHE A 55 -19.21 0.65 8.89
CA PHE A 55 -19.15 1.56 10.02
C PHE A 55 -20.50 2.12 10.42
N MET A 56 -21.38 2.37 9.44
CA MET A 56 -22.74 2.85 9.71
C MET A 56 -23.67 1.78 10.29
N THR A 57 -23.35 0.49 10.10
CA THR A 57 -24.27 -0.62 10.41
C THR A 57 -23.79 -1.54 11.53
N ILE A 58 -22.56 -2.05 11.43
CA ILE A 58 -22.08 -3.18 12.26
C ILE A 58 -20.95 -2.74 13.21
N LEU A 59 -20.11 -1.76 12.81
CA LEU A 59 -18.89 -1.37 13.53
C LEU A 59 -19.04 -0.07 14.35
N SER A 60 -20.21 0.21 14.93
CA SER A 60 -20.55 1.50 15.57
C SER A 60 -19.70 1.89 16.81
N GLY A 61 -18.95 0.96 17.41
CA GLY A 61 -18.07 1.23 18.56
C GLY A 61 -16.59 1.30 18.19
N ARG A 62 -15.82 2.22 18.82
CA ARG A 62 -14.38 2.45 18.55
C ARG A 62 -14.10 2.87 17.10
N LEU A 63 -14.94 3.79 16.60
CA LEU A 63 -14.92 4.27 15.22
C LEU A 63 -13.58 4.87 14.83
N ILE A 64 -12.94 5.62 15.73
CA ILE A 64 -11.70 6.34 15.45
C ILE A 64 -10.54 5.35 15.28
N GLU A 65 -10.43 4.37 16.18
CA GLU A 65 -9.40 3.33 16.13
C GLU A 65 -9.58 2.44 14.91
N ARG A 66 -10.81 1.99 14.65
CA ARG A 66 -11.12 1.15 13.50
C ARG A 66 -10.94 1.87 12.16
N SER A 67 -11.24 3.16 12.09
CA SER A 67 -11.07 3.95 10.86
C SER A 67 -9.59 4.17 10.53
N SER A 68 -8.78 4.51 11.54
CA SER A 68 -7.32 4.63 11.34
C SER A 68 -6.68 3.28 11.01
N HIS A 69 -7.16 2.21 11.64
CA HIS A 69 -6.74 0.83 11.36
C HIS A 69 -7.01 0.44 9.91
N ALA A 70 -8.25 0.64 9.44
CA ALA A 70 -8.65 0.37 8.06
C ALA A 70 -7.83 1.17 7.06
N LEU A 71 -7.53 2.44 7.36
CA LEU A 71 -6.71 3.30 6.51
C LEU A 71 -5.28 2.78 6.37
N ILE A 72 -4.64 2.37 7.48
CA ILE A 72 -3.28 1.81 7.42
C ILE A 72 -3.27 0.48 6.68
N LEU A 73 -4.22 -0.42 6.96
CA LEU A 73 -4.34 -1.69 6.24
C LEU A 73 -4.53 -1.46 4.74
N LEU A 74 -5.37 -0.52 4.34
CA LEU A 74 -5.59 -0.17 2.94
C LEU A 74 -4.28 0.22 2.25
N VAL A 75 -3.48 1.09 2.87
CA VAL A 75 -2.17 1.50 2.33
C VAL A 75 -1.23 0.31 2.17
N LEU A 76 -1.13 -0.55 3.18
CA LEU A 76 -0.25 -1.73 3.13
C LEU A 76 -0.66 -2.70 2.02
N TRP A 77 -1.96 -2.96 1.88
CA TRP A 77 -2.51 -3.80 0.81
C TRP A 77 -2.22 -3.20 -0.57
N LEU A 78 -2.39 -1.89 -0.74
CA LEU A 78 -2.07 -1.20 -1.99
C LEU A 78 -0.60 -1.33 -2.38
N ILE A 79 0.31 -1.13 -1.42
CA ILE A 79 1.75 -1.33 -1.64
C ILE A 79 2.02 -2.78 -2.06
N LEU A 80 1.46 -3.76 -1.33
CA LEU A 80 1.68 -5.19 -1.62
C LEU A 80 1.21 -5.57 -3.03
N THR A 81 -0.01 -5.18 -3.41
CA THR A 81 -0.56 -5.53 -4.73
C THR A 81 0.22 -4.87 -5.86
N ASN A 82 0.70 -3.63 -5.68
CA ASN A 82 1.50 -2.97 -6.72
C ASN A 82 2.90 -3.58 -6.83
N CYS A 83 3.52 -3.95 -5.71
CA CYS A 83 4.77 -4.72 -5.71
C CYS A 83 4.59 -6.05 -6.44
N TYR A 84 3.48 -6.76 -6.22
CA TYR A 84 3.16 -7.98 -6.97
C TYR A 84 3.06 -7.71 -8.48
N ALA A 85 2.35 -6.64 -8.89
CA ALA A 85 2.28 -6.25 -10.30
C ALA A 85 3.66 -5.93 -10.90
N TRP A 86 4.55 -5.28 -10.13
CA TRP A 86 5.92 -4.98 -10.55
C TRP A 86 6.80 -6.21 -10.67
N ILE A 87 6.69 -7.17 -9.76
CA ILE A 87 7.40 -8.46 -9.84
C ILE A 87 7.08 -9.16 -11.17
N LEU A 88 5.80 -9.15 -11.57
CA LEU A 88 5.39 -9.70 -12.85
C LEU A 88 5.89 -8.87 -14.05
N THR A 89 5.89 -7.55 -13.95
CA THR A 89 6.18 -6.65 -15.08
C THR A 89 7.68 -6.50 -15.36
N TYR A 90 8.51 -6.47 -14.32
CA TYR A 90 9.93 -6.11 -14.38
C TYR A 90 10.85 -7.27 -13.99
N SER A 91 10.43 -8.50 -14.30
CA SER A 91 11.17 -9.73 -13.96
C SER A 91 12.57 -9.85 -14.57
N GLY A 92 12.92 -8.99 -15.54
CA GLY A 92 14.24 -8.97 -16.17
C GLY A 92 15.35 -8.31 -15.34
N ASP A 93 15.01 -7.37 -14.44
CA ASP A 93 16.00 -6.69 -13.58
C ASP A 93 16.05 -7.35 -12.20
N LYS A 94 17.11 -8.15 -11.96
CA LYS A 94 17.30 -8.89 -10.71
C LYS A 94 17.40 -7.97 -9.48
N ASN A 95 18.03 -6.81 -9.61
CA ASN A 95 18.22 -5.89 -8.50
C ASN A 95 16.88 -5.25 -8.11
N PHE A 96 16.10 -4.81 -9.10
CA PHE A 96 14.76 -4.28 -8.85
C PHE A 96 13.81 -5.35 -8.31
N LEU A 97 13.91 -6.59 -8.79
CA LEU A 97 13.09 -7.70 -8.33
C LEU A 97 13.33 -8.01 -6.84
N ILE A 98 14.60 -8.12 -6.41
CA ILE A 98 14.95 -8.35 -5.00
C ILE A 98 14.40 -7.21 -4.12
N GLN A 99 14.59 -5.97 -4.54
CA GLN A 99 14.11 -4.80 -3.81
C GLN A 99 12.58 -4.77 -3.67
N THR A 100 11.87 -5.15 -4.73
CA THR A 100 10.40 -5.21 -4.74
C THR A 100 9.86 -6.37 -3.91
N ILE A 101 10.51 -7.54 -3.95
CA ILE A 101 10.16 -8.68 -3.11
C ILE A 101 10.35 -8.34 -1.63
N ALA A 102 11.46 -7.68 -1.27
CA ALA A 102 11.70 -7.24 0.10
C ALA A 102 10.60 -6.28 0.59
N ALA A 103 10.19 -5.31 -0.25
CA ALA A 103 9.06 -4.42 0.07
C ALA A 103 7.75 -5.19 0.24
N ALA A 104 7.46 -6.14 -0.64
CA ALA A 104 6.26 -6.97 -0.58
C ALA A 104 6.20 -7.79 0.71
N VAL A 105 7.30 -8.48 1.05
CA VAL A 105 7.39 -9.28 2.29
C VAL A 105 7.25 -8.39 3.52
N CYS A 106 7.91 -7.23 3.55
CA CYS A 106 7.79 -6.28 4.65
C CYS A 106 6.35 -5.80 4.82
N SER A 107 5.67 -5.45 3.72
CA SER A 107 4.26 -5.06 3.74
C SER A 107 3.37 -6.20 4.25
N LEU A 108 3.59 -7.44 3.78
CA LEU A 108 2.82 -8.60 4.21
C LEU A 108 2.98 -8.89 5.71
N ILE A 109 4.21 -8.80 6.24
CA ILE A 109 4.46 -8.95 7.68
C ILE A 109 3.69 -7.87 8.46
N CYS A 110 3.74 -6.62 8.00
CA CYS A 110 3.00 -5.53 8.61
C CYS A 110 1.49 -5.79 8.60
N ILE A 111 0.93 -6.27 7.49
CA ILE A 111 -0.49 -6.64 7.38
C ILE A 111 -0.82 -7.71 8.42
N VAL A 112 -0.08 -8.81 8.48
CA VAL A 112 -0.36 -9.91 9.43
C VAL A 112 -0.32 -9.44 10.88
N LEU A 113 0.65 -8.58 11.23
CA LEU A 113 0.78 -8.04 12.58
C LEU A 113 -0.38 -7.11 12.95
N VAL A 114 -0.78 -6.25 12.01
CA VAL A 114 -1.75 -5.19 12.24
C VAL A 114 -3.19 -5.63 12.01
N THR A 115 -3.44 -6.69 11.23
CA THR A 115 -4.81 -7.13 10.87
C THR A 115 -5.73 -7.33 12.07
N PRO A 116 -5.30 -7.99 13.18
CA PRO A 116 -6.13 -8.05 14.38
C PRO A 116 -6.21 -6.68 15.06
N LEU A 117 -7.42 -6.14 15.23
CA LEU A 117 -7.64 -4.80 15.81
C LEU A 117 -6.96 -4.64 17.19
N GLY A 118 -7.05 -5.63 18.07
CA GLY A 118 -6.40 -5.55 19.38
C GLY A 118 -4.86 -5.49 19.31
N ARG A 119 -4.24 -6.05 18.27
CA ARG A 119 -2.79 -5.89 18.03
C ARG A 119 -2.47 -4.53 17.43
N TYR A 120 -3.31 -4.02 16.53
CA TYR A 120 -3.17 -2.67 16.01
C TYR A 120 -3.22 -1.62 17.13
N ASP A 121 -4.17 -1.76 18.05
CA ASP A 121 -4.32 -0.86 19.18
C ASP A 121 -3.03 -0.82 20.00
N LEU A 122 -2.58 -2.00 20.42
CA LEU A 122 -1.39 -2.14 21.26
C LEU A 122 -0.09 -1.72 20.55
N LEU A 123 0.05 -1.97 19.24
CA LEU A 123 1.29 -1.70 18.52
C LEU A 123 1.37 -0.29 17.92
N VAL A 124 0.23 0.33 17.64
CA VAL A 124 0.12 1.58 16.88
C VAL A 124 -0.73 2.59 17.64
N TYR A 125 -2.03 2.32 17.81
CA TYR A 125 -2.98 3.35 18.23
C TYR A 125 -2.71 3.84 19.65
N ASP A 126 -2.38 2.98 20.60
CA ASP A 126 -2.08 3.38 21.98
C ASP A 126 -0.83 4.25 22.09
N TYR A 127 0.12 4.10 21.15
CA TYR A 127 1.37 4.87 21.14
C TYR A 127 1.27 6.22 20.43
N ILE A 128 0.56 6.29 19.31
CA ILE A 128 0.52 7.48 18.45
C ILE A 128 -0.87 8.09 18.30
N GLY A 129 -1.90 7.44 18.85
CA GLY A 129 -3.29 7.87 18.82
C GLY A 129 -3.75 8.29 17.43
N ASN A 130 -4.36 9.47 17.35
CA ASN A 130 -4.86 10.06 16.11
C ASN A 130 -3.78 10.35 15.06
N PHE A 131 -2.49 10.37 15.43
CA PHE A 131 -1.41 10.53 14.45
C PHE A 131 -1.30 9.33 13.49
N SER A 132 -1.90 8.19 13.84
CA SER A 132 -2.09 7.06 12.92
C SER A 132 -2.82 7.44 11.62
N PHE A 133 -3.77 8.38 11.68
CA PHE A 133 -4.41 8.92 10.49
C PHE A 133 -3.43 9.68 9.60
N VAL A 134 -2.55 10.49 10.19
CA VAL A 134 -1.55 11.25 9.44
C VAL A 134 -0.63 10.30 8.66
N ILE A 135 -0.20 9.21 9.30
CA ILE A 135 0.60 8.17 8.66
C ILE A 135 -0.22 7.53 7.52
N GLY A 136 -1.46 7.11 7.77
CA GLY A 136 -2.31 6.51 6.75
C GLY A 136 -2.55 7.43 5.53
N PHE A 137 -2.92 8.69 5.76
CA PHE A 137 -3.14 9.67 4.69
C PHE A 137 -1.86 10.01 3.94
N SER A 138 -0.72 10.14 4.64
CA SER A 138 0.58 10.32 3.98
C SER A 138 0.95 9.12 3.09
N GLY A 139 0.63 7.91 3.52
CA GLY A 139 0.84 6.69 2.74
C GLY A 139 -0.02 6.66 1.48
N LEU A 140 -1.30 7.02 1.59
CA LEU A 140 -2.18 7.20 0.41
C LEU A 140 -1.65 8.29 -0.53
N LEU A 141 -1.24 9.43 0.01
CA LEU A 141 -0.68 10.52 -0.79
C LEU A 141 0.56 10.05 -1.56
N LEU A 142 1.51 9.41 -0.89
CA LEU A 142 2.70 8.84 -1.52
C LEU A 142 2.32 7.81 -2.59
N PHE A 143 1.31 6.96 -2.32
CA PHE A 143 0.79 6.00 -3.27
C PHE A 143 0.26 6.68 -4.54
N TYR A 144 -0.64 7.66 -4.42
CA TYR A 144 -1.20 8.34 -5.59
C TYR A 144 -0.17 9.21 -6.32
N LEU A 145 0.72 9.91 -5.60
CA LEU A 145 1.83 10.66 -6.21
C LEU A 145 2.74 9.72 -7.00
N SER A 146 3.01 8.52 -6.49
CA SER A 146 3.81 7.52 -7.18
C SER A 146 3.19 7.09 -8.52
N HIS A 147 1.86 6.99 -8.57
CA HIS A 147 1.12 6.67 -9.79
C HIS A 147 1.06 7.85 -10.75
N TYR A 148 0.83 9.06 -10.23
CA TYR A 148 0.78 10.28 -11.04
C TYR A 148 2.12 10.58 -11.72
N PHE A 149 3.23 10.46 -10.99
CA PHE A 149 4.57 10.72 -11.52
C PHE A 149 5.14 9.56 -12.36
N ARG A 150 4.46 8.43 -12.42
CA ARG A 150 4.81 7.32 -13.32
C ARG A 150 4.37 7.68 -14.74
N ARG A 151 5.14 8.56 -15.40
CA ARG A 151 4.95 8.85 -16.83
C ARG A 151 5.06 7.52 -17.60
N PRO A 152 4.17 7.24 -18.57
CA PRO A 152 4.43 6.20 -19.53
C PRO A 152 5.71 6.58 -20.29
N ALA A 153 6.78 5.81 -20.10
CA ALA A 153 7.85 5.81 -21.08
C ALA A 153 7.20 5.41 -22.41
N HIS A 154 7.34 6.28 -23.43
CA HIS A 154 6.68 6.25 -24.75
C HIS A 154 5.34 6.99 -24.84
N LEU A 155 5.45 8.31 -24.97
CA LEU A 155 4.94 9.00 -26.17
C LEU A 155 6.16 9.26 -27.08
#